data_AF-A0A4Y2NP22-F1
#
_entry.id   AF-A0A4Y2NP22-F1
#
_cell.length_a   1.000
_cell.length_b   1.000
_cell.length_c   1.000
_cell.angle_alpha   90.00
_cell.angle_beta   90.00
_cell.angle_gamma   90.00
#
_symmetry.space_group_name_H-M   'P 1'
#
loop_
_entity.id
_entity.type
_entity.pdbx_description
1 polymer ?
#
loop_
_entity_poly.entity_id
_entity_poly.type
_entity_poly.pdbx_seq_one_letter_code
_entity_poly.pdbx_strand_id
1 'polypeptide(L)' 'IETSEISNSDAFECFAKGLMWLEQQTDSDSTELMLLKQLRDGAAKRCQSCLRQSKLQFQTM' A
#
# COMPACT_ATOMS: atom_id res chain seq x y z
N ILE A 1 12.16 -21.55 -11.26
CA ILE A 1 11.76 -20.15 -11.03
C ILE A 1 11.61 -20.04 -9.53
N GLU A 2 12.61 -19.47 -8.85
CA GLU A 2 12.48 -19.18 -7.42
C GLU A 2 11.38 -18.13 -7.26
N THR A 3 10.24 -18.54 -6.72
CA THR A 3 9.21 -17.60 -6.25
C THR A 3 9.75 -16.99 -4.96
N SER A 4 10.61 -15.98 -5.08
CA SER A 4 10.95 -15.14 -3.94
C SER A 4 9.63 -14.60 -3.40
N GLU A 5 9.28 -14.94 -2.16
CA GLU A 5 8.09 -14.40 -1.52
C GLU A 5 8.23 -12.88 -1.52
N ILE A 6 7.39 -12.21 -2.30
CA ILE A 6 7.33 -10.75 -2.31
C ILE A 6 6.87 -10.33 -0.92
N SER A 7 7.71 -9.57 -0.22
CA SER A 7 7.32 -8.95 1.04
C SER A 7 6.16 -7.99 0.82
N ASN A 8 5.29 -7.85 1.83
CA ASN A 8 4.22 -6.84 1.83
C ASN A 8 4.77 -5.41 1.64
N SER A 9 6.00 -5.13 2.11
CA SER A 9 6.67 -3.84 1.86
C SER A 9 6.91 -3.61 0.38
N ASP A 10 7.42 -4.64 -0.29
CA ASP A 10 7.86 -4.57 -1.69
C ASP A 10 6.64 -4.52 -2.61
N ALA A 11 5.58 -5.26 -2.28
CA ALA A 11 4.28 -5.16 -2.95
C ALA A 11 3.68 -3.76 -2.81
N PHE A 12 3.74 -3.14 -1.63
CA PHE A 12 3.23 -1.79 -1.39
C PHE A 12 4.01 -0.73 -2.15
N GLU A 13 5.35 -0.83 -2.16
CA GLU A 13 6.21 0.07 -2.93
C GLU A 13 5.97 -0.06 -4.44
N CYS A 14 5.84 -1.31 -4.93
CA CYS A 14 5.55 -1.57 -6.33
C CYS A 14 4.19 -1.02 -6.75
N PHE A 15 3.16 -1.17 -5.91
CA PHE A 15 1.85 -0.55 -6.11
C PHE A 15 1.94 0.97 -6.18
N ALA A 16 2.69 1.62 -5.28
CA ALA A 16 2.87 3.07 -5.29
C ALA A 16 3.53 3.57 -6.58
N LYS A 17 4.58 2.89 -7.04
CA LYS A 17 5.26 3.21 -8.31
C LYS A 17 4.35 3.03 -9.52
N GLY A 18 3.58 1.94 -9.56
CA GLY A 18 2.61 1.68 -10.63
C GLY A 18 1.49 2.73 -10.67
N LEU A 19 0.99 3.13 -9.50
CA LEU A 19 -0.02 4.18 -9.39
C LEU A 19 0.51 5.54 -9.89
N MET A 20 1.74 5.92 -9.52
CA MET A 20 2.37 7.15 -10.03
C MET A 20 2.52 7.12 -11.56
N TRP A 21 2.88 5.97 -12.12
CA TRP A 21 3.00 5.82 -13.56
C TRP A 21 1.63 5.94 -14.26
N LEU A 22 0.58 5.38 -13.67
CA LEU A 22 -0.79 5.46 -14.18
C LEU A 22 -1.33 6.89 -14.13
N GLU A 23 -1.07 7.64 -13.05
CA GLU A 23 -1.45 9.05 -12.95
C GLU A 23 -0.85 9.94 -14.05
N GLN A 24 0.30 9.56 -14.60
CA GLN A 24 0.99 10.31 -15.66
C GLN A 24 0.46 9.98 -17.06
N GLN A 25 -0.34 8.93 -17.23
CA GLN A 25 -0.92 8.61 -18.53
C GLN A 25 -2.06 9.59 -18.85
N THR A 26 -2.08 10.11 -20.07
CA THR A 26 -3.08 11.07 -20.55
C THR A 26 -4.50 10.51 -20.58
N ASP A 27 -4.62 9.18 -20.75
CA ASP A 27 -5.89 8.48 -20.96
C ASP A 27 -6.35 7.69 -19.73
N SER A 28 -5.75 7.95 -18.56
CA SER A 28 -6.14 7.25 -17.34
C SER A 28 -7.55 7.62 -16.89
N ASP A 29 -8.33 6.61 -16.53
CA ASP A 29 -9.66 6.81 -15.96
C ASP A 29 -9.55 7.40 -14.55
N SER A 30 -10.17 8.57 -14.36
CA SER A 30 -10.12 9.30 -13.09
C SER A 30 -10.82 8.57 -11.94
N THR A 31 -11.83 7.75 -12.23
CA THR A 31 -12.57 6.98 -11.21
C THR A 31 -11.73 5.81 -10.72
N GLU A 32 -11.10 5.08 -11.64
CA GLU A 32 -10.18 4.00 -11.33
C GLU A 32 -8.99 4.51 -10.50
N LEU A 33 -8.39 5.64 -10.91
CA LEU A 33 -7.31 6.28 -10.15
C LEU A 33 -7.74 6.67 -8.73
N MET A 34 -8.96 7.18 -8.56
CA MET A 34 -9.49 7.52 -7.23
C MET A 34 -9.62 6.28 -6.36
N LEU A 35 -10.16 5.17 -6.89
CA LEU A 35 -10.33 3.92 -6.16
C LEU A 35 -8.96 3.32 -5.75
N LEU A 36 -7.98 3.37 -6.64
CA LEU A 36 -6.62 2.89 -6.35
C LEU A 36 -5.93 3.73 -5.25
N LYS A 37 -6.13 5.05 -5.24
CA LYS A 37 -5.64 5.93 -4.16
C LYS A 37 -6.31 5.59 -2.82
N GLN A 38 -7.63 5.38 -2.83
CA GLN A 38 -8.35 4.98 -1.61
C GLN A 38 -7.87 3.63 -1.08
N LEU A 39 -7.60 2.67 -1.97
CA LEU A 39 -7.05 1.37 -1.60
C LEU A 39 -5.67 1.52 -0.93
N ARG A 40 -4.77 2.31 -1.54
CA ARG A 40 -3.44 2.62 -0.97
C ARG A 40 -3.56 3.21 0.42
N ASP A 41 -4.37 4.25 0.57
CA ASP A 41 -4.49 5.00 1.81
C ASP A 41 -5.18 4.16 2.89
N GLY A 42 -6.15 3.34 2.49
CA GLY A 42 -6.80 2.34 3.35
C GLY A 42 -5.81 1.29 3.86
N ALA A 43 -4.96 0.75 2.98
CA ALA A 43 -3.91 -0.20 3.36
C ALA A 43 -2.89 0.44 4.31
N ALA A 44 -2.43 1.66 4.02
CA ALA A 44 -1.51 2.40 4.88
C ALA A 44 -2.08 2.64 6.28
N LYS A 45 -3.36 3.02 6.38
CA LYS A 45 -4.05 3.20 7.67
C LYS A 45 -4.12 1.89 8.47
N ARG A 46 -4.45 0.77 7.83
CA ARG A 46 -4.48 -0.54 8.49
C ARG A 46 -3.09 -0.95 8.97
N CYS A 47 -2.07 -0.79 8.14
CA CYS A 47 -0.68 -1.07 8.53
C CYS A 47 -0.25 -0.21 9.74
N GLN A 48 -0.52 1.11 9.72
CA GLN A 48 -0.19 1.98 10.86
C GLN A 48 -0.96 1.60 12.13
N SER A 49 -2.24 1.27 12.02
CA SER A 49 -3.05 0.84 13.17
C SER A 49 -2.50 -0.44 13.78
N CYS A 50 -2.17 -1.45 12.95
CA CYS A 50 -1.57 -2.70 13.42
C CYS A 50 -0.22 -2.46 14.10
N LEU A 51 0.64 -1.62 13.52
CA LEU A 51 1.94 -1.26 14.11
C LEU A 51 1.80 -0.51 15.45
N ARG A 52 0.80 0.37 15.56
CA ARG A 52 0.51 1.07 16.82
C ARG A 52 0.01 0.10 17.88
N GLN A 53 -0.89 -0.82 17.53
CA GLN A 53 -1.40 -1.84 18.45
C GLN A 53 -0.31 -2.77 18.94
N SER A 54 0.52 -3.31 18.04
CA SER A 54 1.63 -4.17 18.43
C SER A 54 2.61 -3.42 19.34
N LYS A 55 2.97 -2.17 19.00
CA LYS A 55 3.84 -1.34 19.87
C LYS A 55 3.25 -1.13 21.27
N LEU A 56 1.95 -0.85 21.38
CA LEU A 56 1.28 -0.73 22.68
C LEU A 56 1.28 -2.06 23.45
N GLN A 57 1.04 -3.17 22.77
CA GLN A 57 1.07 -4.50 23.38
C GLN A 57 2.46 -4.90 23.89
N PHE A 58 3.53 -4.56 23.16
CA PHE A 58 4.91 -4.77 23.60
C PHE A 58 5.35 -3.83 24.73
N GLN A 59 4.69 -2.68 24.91
CA GLN A 59 5.01 -1.70 25.95
C GLN A 59 4.25 -1.95 27.27
N THR A 60 3.24 -2.82 27.23
CA THR A 60 2.39 -3.18 28.39
C THR A 60 2.76 -4.56 28.98
N MET A 61 3.82 -5.19 28.47
CA MET A 61 4.49 -6.35 29.09
C MET A 61 5.79 -5.88 29.74
#